data_AF-A0A3P1SZ88-F1
#
_entry.id   AF-A0A3P1SZ88-F1
#
_cell.length_a   1.000
_cell.length_b   1.000
_cell.length_c   1.000
_cell.angle_alpha   90.00
_cell.angle_beta   90.00
_cell.angle_gamma   90.00
#
_symmetry.space_group_name_H-M   'P 1'
#
loop_
_entity.id
_entity.type
_entity.pdbx_description
1 polymer ?
#
loop_
_entity_poly.entity_id
_entity_poly.type
_entity_poly.pdbx_seq_one_letter_code
_entity_poly.pdbx_strand_id
1 'polypeptide(L)'
;MRKILFLAMAAVFALASCKQTNAQNEAEGLLKKAVKEYETGNFKESLHCIDSLRKIYPNAVDVRTRALKLYQEVCLKQAQKNIETLDAELERTKADYNAKKSLAEAHHNEGTATAEELTAVSRLRLKRDSLQVKFDMECAKVRMIRQKQKEE
;
A
#
# COMPACT_ATOMS: atom_id res chain seq x y z
N MET A 1 38.70 40.27 21.90
CA MET A 1 38.52 39.24 20.85
C MET A 1 37.82 37.96 21.34
N ARG A 2 38.22 37.36 22.46
CA ARG A 2 37.57 36.14 23.03
C ARG A 2 36.04 36.28 23.24
N LYS A 3 35.54 37.41 23.76
CA LYS A 3 34.10 37.65 24.02
C LYS A 3 33.25 37.77 22.74
N ILE A 4 33.83 38.29 21.65
CA ILE A 4 33.14 38.41 20.35
C ILE A 4 33.02 37.02 19.69
N LEU A 5 34.03 36.17 19.88
CA LEU A 5 34.02 34.77 19.40
C LEU A 5 32.93 33.93 20.09
N PHE A 6 32.72 34.11 21.40
CA PHE A 6 31.65 33.43 22.13
C PHE A 6 30.23 33.93 21.74
N LEU A 7 30.08 35.23 21.45
CA LEU A 7 28.79 35.79 21.00
C LEU A 7 28.40 35.31 19.60
N ALA A 8 29.38 35.22 18.69
CA ALA A 8 29.17 34.70 17.34
C ALA A 8 28.83 33.21 17.34
N MET A 9 29.48 32.41 18.21
CA MET A 9 29.17 30.98 18.37
C MET A 9 27.73 30.76 18.87
N ALA A 10 27.27 31.53 19.86
CA ALA A 10 25.92 31.44 20.40
C ALA A 10 24.83 31.79 19.36
N ALA A 11 25.08 32.77 18.48
CA ALA A 11 24.15 33.15 17.42
C ALA A 11 23.98 32.05 16.34
N VAL A 12 25.06 31.32 16.03
CA VAL A 12 25.01 30.18 15.08
C VAL A 12 24.22 29.01 15.67
N PHE A 13 24.38 28.72 16.97
CA PHE A 13 23.59 27.69 17.65
C PHE A 13 22.09 28.04 17.74
N ALA A 14 21.74 29.31 17.95
CA ALA A 14 20.35 29.76 17.96
C ALA A 14 19.68 29.60 16.59
N LEU A 15 20.36 29.92 15.49
CA LEU A 15 19.83 29.77 14.13
C LEU A 15 19.70 28.30 13.70
N ALA A 16 20.63 27.44 14.12
CA ALA A 16 20.54 25.99 13.89
C ALA A 16 19.33 25.39 14.64
N SER A 17 19.06 25.85 15.86
CA SER A 17 17.91 25.40 16.66
C SER A 17 16.58 25.78 16.03
N CYS A 18 16.43 27.00 15.49
CA CYS A 18 15.20 27.44 14.83
C CYS A 18 14.89 26.69 13.53
N LYS A 19 15.92 26.32 12.76
CA LYS A 19 15.74 25.53 11.53
C LYS A 19 15.30 24.10 11.85
N GLN A 20 15.82 23.52 12.93
CA GLN A 20 15.45 22.19 13.42
C GLN A 20 13.98 22.15 13.88
N THR A 21 13.52 23.16 14.63
CA THR A 21 12.13 23.24 15.11
C THR A 21 11.12 23.43 13.99
N ASN A 22 11.44 24.24 12.97
CA ASN A 22 10.56 24.40 11.81
C ASN A 22 10.42 23.09 11.01
N ALA A 23 11.53 22.40 10.73
CA ALA A 23 11.51 21.11 10.03
C ALA A 23 10.73 20.03 10.81
N GLN A 24 10.80 20.03 12.15
CA GLN A 24 9.99 19.13 12.98
C GLN A 24 8.48 19.43 12.86
N ASN A 25 8.09 20.70 12.89
CA ASN A 25 6.69 21.10 12.76
C ASN A 25 6.12 20.74 11.38
N GLU A 26 6.89 20.92 10.32
CA GLU A 26 6.48 20.55 8.96
C GLU A 26 6.37 19.03 8.78
N ALA A 27 7.29 18.26 9.35
CA ALA A 27 7.21 16.80 9.38
C ALA A 27 5.95 16.33 10.13
N GLU A 28 5.62 16.97 11.25
CA GLU A 28 4.41 16.68 12.02
C GLU A 28 3.14 17.00 11.21
N GLY A 29 3.17 18.07 10.42
CA GLY A 29 2.09 18.43 9.48
C GLY A 29 1.85 17.33 8.44
N LEU A 30 2.90 16.77 7.84
CA LEU A 30 2.78 15.65 6.91
C LEU A 30 2.24 14.39 7.58
N LEU A 31 2.67 14.09 8.81
CA LEU A 31 2.16 12.94 9.56
C LEU A 31 0.66 13.10 9.86
N LYS A 32 0.23 14.29 10.31
CA LYS A 32 -1.20 14.59 10.53
C LYS A 32 -2.03 14.44 9.25
N LYS A 33 -1.50 14.90 8.11
CA LYS A 33 -2.16 14.69 6.82
C LYS A 33 -2.25 13.20 6.48
N ALA A 34 -1.18 12.43 6.68
CA ALA A 34 -1.18 10.99 6.45
C ALA A 34 -2.23 10.26 7.30
N VAL A 35 -2.37 10.62 8.57
CA VAL A 35 -3.41 10.08 9.47
C VAL A 35 -4.80 10.41 8.95
N LYS A 36 -5.05 11.67 8.59
CA LYS A 36 -6.37 12.09 8.06
C LYS A 36 -6.74 11.32 6.79
N GLU A 37 -5.81 11.16 5.86
CA GLU A 37 -6.05 10.40 4.62
C GLU A 37 -6.26 8.90 4.88
N TYR A 38 -5.61 8.35 5.91
CA TYR A 38 -5.85 6.98 6.35
C TYR A 38 -7.27 6.81 6.91
N GLU A 39 -7.71 7.72 7.78
CA GLU A 39 -9.04 7.72 8.39
C GLU A 39 -10.16 7.87 7.35
N THR A 40 -9.92 8.63 6.27
CA THR A 40 -10.87 8.75 5.14
C THR A 40 -10.80 7.57 4.16
N GLY A 41 -9.91 6.59 4.39
CA GLY A 41 -9.73 5.42 3.53
C GLY A 41 -8.93 5.69 2.25
N ASN A 42 -8.32 6.86 2.12
CA ASN A 42 -7.41 7.23 1.03
C ASN A 42 -5.99 6.75 1.31
N PHE A 43 -5.81 5.43 1.32
CA PHE A 43 -4.55 4.79 1.66
C PHE A 43 -3.38 5.21 0.75
N LYS A 44 -3.65 5.48 -0.54
CA LYS A 44 -2.62 5.93 -1.49
C LYS A 44 -2.02 7.28 -1.09
N GLU A 45 -2.87 8.25 -0.77
CA GLU A 45 -2.39 9.58 -0.35
C GLU A 45 -1.74 9.54 1.03
N SER A 46 -2.25 8.69 1.94
CA SER A 46 -1.62 8.45 3.24
C SER A 46 -0.17 7.95 3.09
N LEU A 47 0.04 6.91 2.27
CA LEU A 47 1.37 6.37 1.97
C LEU A 47 2.28 7.41 1.29
N HIS A 48 1.73 8.19 0.35
CA HIS A 48 2.47 9.26 -0.31
C HIS A 48 2.94 10.35 0.67
N CYS A 49 2.11 10.72 1.64
CA CYS A 49 2.49 11.64 2.71
C CYS A 49 3.61 11.08 3.59
N ILE A 50 3.54 9.79 3.94
CA ILE A 50 4.59 9.10 4.72
C ILE A 50 5.92 9.05 3.94
N ASP A 51 5.88 8.71 2.65
CA ASP A 51 7.09 8.65 1.82
C ASP A 51 7.72 10.04 1.65
N SER A 52 6.89 11.07 1.48
CA SER A 52 7.34 12.47 1.47
C SER A 52 8.02 12.86 2.79
N LEU A 53 7.42 12.49 3.93
CA LEU A 53 7.97 12.74 5.27
C LEU A 53 9.36 12.10 5.42
N ARG A 54 9.51 10.83 5.01
CA ARG A 54 10.77 10.09 5.09
C ARG A 54 11.87 10.70 4.21
N LYS A 55 11.50 11.23 3.03
CA LYS A 55 12.43 11.80 2.06
C LYS A 55 12.85 13.23 2.40
N ILE A 56 11.90 14.06 2.79
CA ILE A 56 12.13 15.52 2.99
C ILE A 56 12.70 15.80 4.39
N TYR A 57 12.27 15.05 5.41
CA TYR A 57 12.66 15.30 6.81
C TYR A 57 13.40 14.10 7.43
N PRO A 58 14.59 13.71 6.90
CA PRO A 58 15.31 12.53 7.40
C PRO A 58 15.73 12.65 8.87
N ASN A 59 15.95 13.86 9.38
CA ASN A 59 16.39 14.09 10.76
C ASN A 59 15.23 14.16 11.78
N ALA A 60 13.98 14.12 11.34
CA ALA A 60 12.80 14.10 12.22
C ALA A 60 12.54 12.67 12.75
N VAL A 61 13.50 12.11 13.48
CA VAL A 61 13.54 10.68 13.87
C VAL A 61 12.30 10.23 14.63
N ASP A 62 11.83 11.04 15.60
CA ASP A 62 10.61 10.73 16.36
C ASP A 62 9.37 10.64 15.44
N VAL A 63 9.15 11.67 14.62
CA VAL A 63 8.02 11.73 13.68
C VAL A 63 8.08 10.57 12.69
N ARG A 64 9.28 10.24 12.18
CA ARG A 64 9.50 9.10 11.28
C ARG A 64 9.19 7.76 11.94
N THR A 65 9.48 7.61 13.23
CA THR A 65 9.18 6.39 13.99
C THR A 65 7.67 6.21 14.13
N ARG A 66 6.94 7.29 14.44
CA ARG A 66 5.47 7.26 14.44
C ARG A 66 4.89 7.02 13.04
N ALA A 67 5.46 7.64 12.01
CA ALA A 67 5.06 7.43 10.61
C ALA A 67 5.29 5.98 10.14
N LEU A 68 6.31 5.29 10.66
CA LEU A 68 6.56 3.88 10.33
C LEU A 68 5.46 2.96 10.90
N LYS A 69 4.98 3.22 12.12
CA LYS A 69 3.84 2.49 12.69
C LYS A 69 2.59 2.70 11.84
N LEU A 70 2.27 3.95 11.50
CA LEU A 70 1.16 4.28 10.61
C LEU A 70 1.31 3.61 9.23
N TYR A 71 2.51 3.57 8.65
CA TYR A 71 2.78 2.90 7.38
C TYR A 71 2.38 1.42 7.41
N GLN A 72 2.74 0.70 8.47
CA GLN A 72 2.39 -0.70 8.63
C GLN A 72 0.87 -0.89 8.72
N GLU A 73 0.17 -0.05 9.48
CA GLU A 73 -1.29 -0.06 9.61
C GLU A 73 -2.00 0.24 8.28
N VAL A 74 -1.55 1.27 7.57
CA VAL A 74 -2.10 1.65 6.26
C VAL A 74 -1.90 0.52 5.25
N CYS A 75 -0.71 -0.08 5.22
CA CYS A 75 -0.43 -1.22 4.34
C CYS A 75 -1.30 -2.43 4.66
N LEU A 76 -1.53 -2.71 5.96
CA LEU A 76 -2.38 -3.80 6.41
C LEU A 76 -3.83 -3.58 5.97
N LYS A 77 -4.39 -2.39 6.23
CA LYS A 77 -5.78 -2.06 5.87
C LYS A 77 -6.00 -2.03 4.36
N GLN A 78 -5.07 -1.46 3.60
CA GLN A 78 -5.12 -1.47 2.14
C GLN A 78 -5.12 -2.91 1.60
N ALA A 79 -4.25 -3.78 2.13
CA ALA A 79 -4.20 -5.18 1.71
C ALA A 79 -5.49 -5.93 2.06
N GLN A 80 -6.05 -5.72 3.25
CA GLN A 80 -7.34 -6.29 3.66
C GLN A 80 -8.48 -5.87 2.72
N LYS A 81 -8.58 -4.58 2.37
CA LYS A 81 -9.59 -4.08 1.42
C LYS A 81 -9.39 -4.65 0.01
N ASN A 82 -8.14 -4.82 -0.41
CA ASN A 82 -7.82 -5.44 -1.70
C ASN A 82 -8.26 -6.91 -1.72
N ILE A 83 -8.06 -7.66 -0.64
CA ILE A 83 -8.53 -9.04 -0.49
C ILE A 83 -10.05 -9.10 -0.66
N GLU A 84 -10.81 -8.27 0.05
CA GLU A 84 -12.28 -8.24 -0.05
C GLU A 84 -12.77 -7.97 -1.48
N THR A 85 -12.11 -7.04 -2.18
CA THR A 85 -12.45 -6.69 -3.56
C THR A 85 -12.08 -7.81 -4.53
N LEU A 86 -10.88 -8.37 -4.38
CA LEU A 86 -10.36 -9.44 -5.24
C LEU A 86 -11.12 -10.74 -5.05
N ASP A 87 -11.54 -11.07 -3.83
CA ASP A 87 -12.35 -12.26 -3.53
C ASP A 87 -13.67 -12.23 -4.31
N ALA A 88 -14.39 -11.10 -4.22
CA ALA A 88 -15.64 -10.92 -4.94
C ALA A 88 -15.46 -10.98 -6.47
N GLU A 89 -14.40 -10.38 -7.02
CA GLU A 89 -14.13 -10.44 -8.47
C GLU A 89 -13.70 -11.85 -8.93
N LEU A 90 -12.90 -12.53 -8.10
CA LEU A 90 -12.40 -13.87 -8.37
C LEU A 90 -13.56 -14.88 -8.38
N GLU A 91 -14.47 -14.82 -7.41
CA GLU A 91 -15.64 -15.72 -7.37
C GLU A 91 -16.57 -15.51 -8.57
N ARG A 92 -16.83 -14.27 -8.97
CA ARG A 92 -17.58 -13.98 -10.21
C ARG A 92 -16.88 -14.56 -11.43
N THR A 93 -15.57 -14.35 -11.56
CA THR A 93 -14.79 -14.83 -12.71
C THR A 93 -14.69 -16.36 -12.72
N LYS A 94 -14.64 -17.02 -11.56
CA LYS A 94 -14.70 -18.49 -11.44
C LYS A 94 -16.04 -19.03 -11.91
N ALA A 95 -17.16 -18.40 -11.51
CA ALA A 95 -18.49 -18.78 -11.96
C ALA A 95 -18.62 -18.67 -13.49
N ASP A 96 -18.21 -17.54 -14.06
CA ASP A 96 -18.23 -17.32 -15.51
C ASP A 96 -17.34 -18.34 -16.25
N TYR A 97 -16.13 -18.59 -15.74
CA TYR A 97 -15.21 -19.56 -16.31
C TYR A 97 -15.80 -20.97 -16.29
N ASN A 98 -16.37 -21.40 -15.16
CA ASN A 98 -16.95 -22.73 -15.02
C ASN A 98 -18.15 -22.90 -15.94
N ALA A 99 -19.05 -21.93 -16.02
CA ALA A 99 -20.20 -21.97 -16.92
C ALA A 99 -19.78 -22.08 -18.39
N LYS A 100 -18.84 -21.23 -18.83
CA LYS A 100 -18.34 -21.30 -20.22
C LYS A 100 -17.56 -22.58 -20.51
N LYS A 101 -16.77 -23.06 -19.55
CA LYS A 101 -16.02 -24.31 -19.69
C LYS A 101 -16.97 -25.48 -19.89
N SER A 102 -18.00 -25.61 -19.05
CA SER A 102 -18.98 -26.70 -19.17
C SER A 102 -19.72 -26.69 -20.50
N LEU A 103 -20.10 -25.51 -21.00
CA LEU A 103 -20.73 -25.37 -22.33
C LEU A 103 -19.77 -25.78 -23.46
N ALA A 104 -18.54 -25.30 -23.43
CA ALA A 104 -17.54 -25.66 -24.43
C ALA A 104 -17.20 -27.16 -24.40
N GLU A 105 -17.17 -27.78 -23.22
CA GLU A 105 -16.97 -29.22 -23.06
C GLU A 105 -18.16 -30.02 -23.63
N ALA A 106 -19.39 -29.56 -23.43
CA ALA A 106 -20.57 -30.17 -24.03
C ALA A 106 -20.50 -30.11 -25.57
N HIS A 107 -20.27 -28.94 -26.15
CA HIS A 107 -20.11 -28.79 -27.60
C HIS A 107 -18.91 -29.55 -28.14
N HIS A 108 -17.82 -29.68 -27.36
CA HIS A 108 -16.66 -30.47 -27.77
C HIS A 108 -17.01 -31.95 -27.88
N ASN A 109 -17.76 -32.49 -26.92
CA ASN A 109 -18.22 -33.88 -26.93
C ASN A 109 -19.22 -34.15 -28.08
N GLU A 110 -19.99 -33.15 -28.48
CA GLU A 110 -20.90 -33.20 -29.63
C GLU A 110 -20.21 -32.96 -30.97
N GLY A 111 -18.92 -32.58 -30.98
CA GLY A 111 -18.17 -32.21 -32.19
C GLY A 111 -18.56 -30.87 -32.80
N THR A 112 -19.28 -30.02 -32.06
CA THR A 112 -19.83 -28.72 -32.49
C THR A 112 -19.09 -27.52 -31.90
N ALA A 113 -18.04 -27.74 -31.09
CA ALA A 113 -17.27 -26.66 -30.46
C ALA A 113 -16.63 -25.71 -31.48
N THR A 114 -16.80 -24.41 -31.24
CA THR A 114 -16.27 -23.35 -32.10
C THR A 114 -14.92 -22.82 -31.58
N ALA A 115 -14.10 -22.26 -32.48
CA ALA A 115 -12.83 -21.64 -32.10
C ALA A 115 -13.03 -20.43 -31.18
N GLU A 116 -14.12 -19.70 -31.37
CA GLU A 116 -14.53 -18.55 -30.57
C GLU A 116 -14.82 -18.96 -29.12
N GLU A 117 -15.53 -20.08 -28.90
CA GLU A 117 -15.82 -20.61 -27.56
C GLU A 117 -14.55 -21.02 -26.82
N LEU A 118 -13.66 -21.77 -27.47
CA LEU A 118 -12.39 -22.21 -26.89
C LEU A 118 -11.50 -21.00 -26.54
N THR A 119 -11.50 -19.98 -27.39
CA THR A 119 -10.79 -18.72 -27.14
C THR A 119 -11.40 -17.98 -25.95
N ALA A 120 -12.72 -17.92 -25.84
CA ALA A 120 -13.40 -17.28 -24.71
C ALA A 120 -13.10 -17.99 -23.39
N VAL A 121 -13.11 -19.33 -23.35
CA VAL A 121 -12.70 -20.11 -22.17
C VAL A 121 -11.25 -19.83 -21.79
N SER A 122 -10.35 -19.77 -22.78
CA SER A 122 -8.94 -19.48 -22.55
C SER A 122 -8.71 -18.08 -21.96
N ARG A 123 -9.43 -17.06 -22.46
CA ARG A 123 -9.38 -15.70 -21.91
C ARG A 123 -9.87 -15.64 -20.47
N LEU A 124 -10.98 -16.31 -20.16
CA LEU A 124 -11.49 -16.36 -18.78
C LEU A 124 -10.54 -17.11 -17.84
N ARG A 125 -9.90 -18.19 -18.30
CA ARG A 125 -8.86 -18.89 -17.52
C ARG A 125 -7.73 -17.96 -17.15
N LEU A 126 -7.19 -17.22 -18.12
CA LEU A 126 -6.10 -16.25 -17.88
C LEU A 126 -6.52 -15.16 -16.89
N LYS A 127 -7.75 -14.63 -17.03
CA LYS A 127 -8.27 -13.63 -16.09
C LYS A 127 -8.38 -14.19 -14.67
N ARG A 128 -8.99 -15.37 -14.52
CA ARG A 128 -9.14 -16.07 -13.22
C ARG A 128 -7.78 -16.28 -12.56
N ASP A 129 -6.80 -16.80 -13.30
CA ASP A 129 -5.47 -17.11 -12.76
C ASP A 129 -4.73 -15.83 -12.36
N SER A 130 -4.86 -14.75 -13.14
CA SER A 130 -4.33 -13.44 -12.79
C SER A 130 -4.94 -12.90 -11.49
N LEU A 131 -6.26 -13.02 -11.31
CA LEU A 131 -6.95 -12.60 -10.08
C LEU A 131 -6.52 -13.45 -8.88
N GLN A 132 -6.40 -14.76 -9.05
CA GLN A 132 -5.95 -15.68 -8.00
C GLN A 132 -4.56 -15.28 -7.50
N VAL A 133 -3.61 -15.01 -8.39
CA VAL A 133 -2.25 -14.58 -8.02
C VAL A 133 -2.28 -13.27 -7.23
N LYS A 134 -3.09 -12.29 -7.65
CA LYS A 134 -3.24 -11.01 -6.92
C LYS A 134 -3.83 -11.22 -5.53
N PHE A 135 -4.86 -12.06 -5.42
CA PHE A 135 -5.50 -12.39 -4.15
C PHE A 135 -4.51 -13.06 -3.19
N ASP A 136 -3.76 -14.05 -3.67
CA ASP A 136 -2.78 -14.78 -2.86
C ASP A 136 -1.63 -13.87 -2.40
N MET A 137 -1.20 -12.94 -3.26
CA MET A 137 -0.19 -11.93 -2.92
C MET A 137 -0.66 -11.03 -1.78
N GLU A 138 -1.88 -10.50 -1.84
CA GLU A 138 -2.41 -9.62 -0.78
C GLU A 138 -2.61 -10.41 0.53
N CYS A 139 -3.09 -11.66 0.45
CA CYS A 139 -3.14 -12.55 1.60
C CYS A 139 -1.76 -12.79 2.23
N ALA A 140 -0.73 -13.02 1.40
CA ALA A 140 0.65 -13.17 1.87
C ALA A 140 1.17 -11.89 2.52
N LYS A 141 0.88 -10.72 1.94
CA LYS A 141 1.25 -9.42 2.50
C LYS A 141 0.64 -9.20 3.89
N VAL A 142 -0.65 -9.50 4.08
CA VAL A 142 -1.31 -9.43 5.39
C VAL A 142 -0.62 -10.35 6.41
N ARG A 143 -0.30 -11.60 6.03
CA ARG A 143 0.43 -12.53 6.91
C ARG A 143 1.80 -11.99 7.33
N MET A 144 2.57 -11.48 6.37
CA MET A 144 3.90 -10.93 6.61
C MET A 144 3.86 -9.69 7.50
N ILE A 145 2.94 -8.76 7.27
CA ILE A 145 2.78 -7.56 8.11
C ILE A 145 2.43 -7.97 9.54
N ARG A 146 1.45 -8.86 9.72
CA ARG A 146 1.07 -9.36 11.05
C ARG A 146 2.18 -10.11 11.76
N GLN A 147 3.01 -10.84 11.01
CA GLN A 147 4.18 -11.50 11.59
C GLN A 147 5.17 -10.47 12.13
N LYS A 148 5.53 -9.46 11.32
CA LYS A 148 6.43 -8.39 11.76
C LYS A 148 5.91 -7.62 12.96
N GLN A 149 4.61 -7.32 13.00
CA GLN A 149 3.97 -6.66 14.13
C GLN A 149 3.98 -7.48 15.44
N LYS A 150 4.24 -8.80 15.38
CA LYS A 150 4.41 -9.64 16.58
C LYS A 150 5.86 -9.73 17.04
N GLU A 151 6.81 -9.41 16.16
CA GLU A 151 8.24 -9.44 16.42
C GLU A 151 8.76 -8.12 17.03
N GLU A 152 7.98 -7.04 16.90
CA GLU A 152 8.17 -5.73 17.57
C GLU A 152 7.54 -5.70 18.97
#